data_AF-A0A182SN18-F1
#
_entry.id   AF-A0A182SN18-F1
#
_cell.length_a   1.000
_cell.length_b   1.000
_cell.length_c   1.000
_cell.angle_alpha   90.00
_cell.angle_beta   90.00
_cell.angle_gamma   90.00
#
_symmetry.space_group_name_H-M   'P 1'
#
loop_
_entity.id
_entity.type
_entity.pdbx_description
1 polymer ?
#
loop_
_entity_poly.entity_id
_entity_poly.type
_entity_poly.pdbx_seq_one_letter_code
_entity_poly.pdbx_strand_id
1 'polypeptide(L)'
;LRVQQHSAQHETELRLLEQSLQQAQQEIAVRQETLQRHEQQLRHNELELRQLHSQLAAGQERLQQLNHWRNECEQLNQELRAQREVNSAQEAELREVTIRLEETRMTAEEKQRMLINSEQRLTSQFENLANRIFEHSGRKVDEQNQQSLDRLLLPLREQLDGFRRQVQDSFGQEARERHTLTHEIRNLQQLNAQMAREALNLTKALKGDNKTQGNWGEVVLSRVLEASGLREGHEYETQVNVRLDHQSRMQPDVIVRLPQGKDVVIDAKMSLVAYERYFNGEDEREREAALSEHIASLRGHIRLLGRKDYQQLPGLRSLDYVLMFIPVEPAFLLAID
;
A
#
# COMPACT_ATOMS: atom_id res chain seq x y z
N LEU A 1 -0.36 68.54 102.43
CA LEU A 1 0.51 67.34 102.50
C LEU A 1 -0.06 66.14 101.75
N ARG A 2 -1.21 65.55 102.11
CA ARG A 2 -1.81 64.41 101.36
C ARG A 2 -2.15 64.72 99.88
N VAL A 3 -2.67 65.91 99.58
CA VAL A 3 -3.00 66.32 98.19
C VAL A 3 -1.75 66.50 97.31
N GLN A 4 -0.63 66.96 97.89
CA GLN A 4 0.65 67.09 97.16
C GLN A 4 1.30 65.74 96.88
N GLN A 5 1.14 64.76 97.79
CA GLN A 5 1.62 63.39 97.57
C GLN A 5 0.83 62.66 96.48
N HIS A 6 -0.49 62.80 96.45
CA HIS A 6 -1.32 62.26 95.36
C HIS A 6 -1.02 62.91 94.00
N SER A 7 -0.79 64.23 93.97
CA SER A 7 -0.39 64.93 92.74
C SER A 7 0.97 64.45 92.21
N ALA A 8 1.95 64.24 93.08
CA ALA A 8 3.28 63.75 92.69
C ALA A 8 3.26 62.27 92.26
N GLN A 9 2.39 61.44 92.86
CA GLN A 9 2.16 60.06 92.42
C GLN A 9 1.50 60.01 91.03
N HIS A 10 0.49 60.82 90.77
CA HIS A 10 -0.12 60.88 89.44
C HIS A 10 0.83 61.44 88.38
N GLU A 11 1.66 62.43 88.72
CA GLU A 11 2.65 62.97 87.77
C GLU A 11 3.76 61.96 87.44
N THR A 12 4.15 61.11 88.39
CA THR A 12 5.09 60.01 88.15
C THR A 12 4.47 58.87 87.34
N GLU A 13 3.20 58.51 87.59
CA GLU A 13 2.44 57.57 86.75
C GLU A 13 2.27 58.08 85.32
N LEU A 14 1.96 59.37 85.13
CA LEU A 14 1.85 59.99 83.80
C LEU A 14 3.17 59.94 83.03
N ARG A 15 4.29 60.27 83.68
CA ARG A 15 5.63 60.18 83.06
C ARG A 15 6.01 58.74 82.71
N LEU A 16 5.67 57.76 83.55
CA LEU A 16 5.89 56.34 83.24
C LEU A 16 5.02 55.89 82.06
N LEU A 17 3.76 56.35 81.99
CA LEU A 17 2.87 56.06 80.87
C LEU A 17 3.39 56.67 79.57
N GLU A 18 3.84 57.93 79.59
CA GLU A 18 4.46 58.62 78.45
C GLU A 18 5.72 57.91 77.96
N GLN A 19 6.59 57.47 78.88
CA GLN A 19 7.78 56.68 78.53
C GLN A 19 7.40 55.33 77.90
N SER A 20 6.40 54.64 78.44
CA SER A 20 5.92 53.37 77.88
C SER A 20 5.30 53.55 76.48
N LEU A 21 4.57 54.65 76.27
CA LEU A 21 3.98 55.00 74.98
C LEU A 21 5.08 55.31 73.95
N GLN A 22 6.11 56.06 74.34
CA GLN A 22 7.27 56.36 73.49
C GLN A 22 8.04 55.08 73.12
N GLN A 23 8.27 54.17 74.07
CA GLN A 23 8.90 52.88 73.80
C GLN A 23 8.05 52.03 72.84
N ALA A 24 6.74 51.94 73.06
CA ALA A 24 5.83 51.22 72.16
C ALA A 24 5.81 51.83 70.75
N GLN A 25 5.83 53.16 70.63
CA GLN A 25 5.92 53.86 69.34
C GLN A 25 7.25 53.57 68.62
N GLN A 26 8.37 53.53 69.34
CA GLN A 26 9.67 53.15 68.78
C GLN A 26 9.68 51.69 68.32
N GLU A 27 9.14 50.77 69.11
CA GLU A 27 9.02 49.35 68.72
C GLU A 27 8.13 49.17 67.47
N ILE A 28 7.01 49.89 67.39
CA ILE A 28 6.13 49.87 66.21
C ILE A 28 6.87 50.41 64.99
N ALA A 29 7.63 51.51 65.12
CA ALA A 29 8.39 52.08 64.02
C ALA A 29 9.46 51.11 63.51
N VAL A 30 10.21 50.46 64.41
CA VAL A 30 11.20 49.43 64.03
C VAL A 30 10.52 48.26 63.34
N ARG A 31 9.39 47.78 63.87
CA ARG A 31 8.62 46.68 63.24
C ARG A 31 8.12 47.07 61.85
N GLN A 32 7.62 48.29 61.67
CA GLN A 32 7.20 48.81 60.36
C GLN A 32 8.35 48.84 59.37
N GLU A 33 9.54 49.28 59.79
CA GLU A 33 10.73 49.28 58.92
C GLU A 33 11.16 47.85 58.53
N THR A 34 11.13 46.90 59.48
CA THR A 34 11.44 45.49 59.19
C THR A 34 10.42 44.86 58.24
N LEU A 35 9.13 45.14 58.41
CA LEU A 35 8.06 44.71 57.51
C LEU A 35 8.27 45.25 56.10
N GLN A 36 8.59 46.54 55.97
CA GLN A 36 8.89 47.16 54.68
C GLN A 36 10.10 46.51 53.99
N ARG A 37 11.17 46.20 54.73
CA ARG A 37 12.34 45.49 54.19
C ARG A 37 11.98 44.08 53.72
N HIS A 38 11.19 43.34 54.49
CA HIS A 38 10.73 42.01 54.10
C HIS A 38 9.80 42.05 52.88
N GLU A 39 8.90 43.03 52.78
CA GLU A 39 8.07 43.23 51.59
C GLU A 39 8.92 43.54 50.35
N GLN A 40 9.96 44.35 50.47
CA GLN A 40 10.87 44.64 49.37
C GLN A 40 11.64 43.38 48.92
N GLN A 41 12.12 42.58 49.88
CA GLN A 41 12.77 41.30 49.60
C GLN A 41 11.82 40.31 48.92
N LEU A 42 10.58 40.20 49.38
CA LEU A 42 9.55 39.36 48.75
C LEU A 42 9.28 39.79 47.31
N ARG A 43 9.09 41.09 47.06
CA ARG A 43 8.90 41.62 45.70
C ARG A 43 10.10 41.33 44.80
N HIS A 44 11.31 41.44 45.32
CA HIS A 44 12.52 41.12 44.56
C HIS A 44 12.58 39.64 44.20
N ASN A 45 12.35 38.75 45.17
CA ASN A 45 12.32 37.30 44.94
C ASN A 45 11.20 36.88 43.97
N GLU A 46 10.03 37.52 44.04
CA GLU A 46 8.94 37.29 43.08
C GLU A 46 9.34 37.67 41.66
N LEU A 47 10.08 38.78 41.48
CA LEU A 47 10.58 39.19 40.17
C LEU A 47 11.61 38.20 39.63
N GLU A 48 12.56 37.75 40.47
CA GLU A 48 13.54 36.72 40.08
C GLU A 48 12.86 35.40 39.71
N LEU A 49 11.89 34.95 40.51
CA LEU A 49 11.09 33.75 40.19
C LEU A 49 10.35 33.89 38.87
N ARG A 50 9.77 35.06 38.58
CA ARG A 50 9.12 35.31 37.28
C ARG A 50 10.12 35.27 36.12
N GLN A 51 11.31 35.82 36.29
CA GLN A 51 12.37 35.76 35.28
C GLN A 51 12.83 34.32 35.03
N LEU A 52 13.08 33.54 36.09
CA LEU A 52 13.47 32.14 35.99
C LEU A 52 12.38 31.30 35.30
N HIS A 53 11.10 31.49 35.66
CA HIS A 53 10.00 30.81 34.98
C HIS A 53 9.92 31.18 33.50
N SER A 54 10.14 32.45 33.14
CA SER A 54 10.17 32.88 31.74
C SER A 54 11.33 32.22 30.96
N GLN A 55 12.51 32.12 31.57
CA GLN A 55 13.66 31.45 30.95
C GLN A 55 13.43 29.95 30.79
N LEU A 56 12.82 29.31 31.79
CA LEU A 56 12.49 27.89 31.77
C LEU A 56 11.44 27.59 30.69
N ALA A 57 10.41 28.42 30.57
CA ALA A 57 9.40 28.31 29.51
C ALA A 57 10.04 28.46 28.11
N ALA A 58 10.91 29.46 27.92
CA ALA A 58 11.63 29.63 26.65
C ALA A 58 12.58 28.45 26.35
N GLY A 59 13.20 27.86 27.38
CA GLY A 59 14.02 26.66 27.25
C GLY A 59 13.21 25.43 26.85
N GLN A 60 12.04 25.24 27.47
CA GLN A 60 11.12 24.15 27.13
C GLN A 60 10.60 24.26 25.70
N GLU A 61 10.25 25.46 25.24
CA GLU A 61 9.82 25.69 23.86
C GLU A 61 10.93 25.34 22.86
N ARG A 62 12.17 25.76 23.12
CA ARG A 62 13.33 25.39 22.28
C ARG A 62 13.57 23.88 22.24
N LEU A 63 13.40 23.19 23.36
CA LEU A 63 13.51 21.72 23.40
C LEU A 63 12.41 21.04 22.58
N GLN A 64 11.18 21.55 22.63
CA GLN A 64 10.09 21.05 21.79
C GLN A 64 10.40 21.25 20.30
N GLN A 65 10.91 22.42 19.92
CA GLN A 65 11.33 22.70 18.55
C GLN A 65 12.47 21.77 18.10
N LEU A 66 13.48 21.55 18.94
CA LEU A 66 14.59 20.62 18.63
C LEU A 66 14.10 19.18 18.47
N ASN A 67 13.16 18.73 19.31
CA ASN A 67 12.57 17.40 19.19
C ASN A 67 11.76 17.26 17.90
N HIS A 68 11.01 18.30 17.51
CA HIS A 68 10.27 18.32 16.26
C HIS A 68 11.21 18.17 15.05
N TRP A 69 12.25 19.01 14.96
CA TRP A 69 13.25 18.92 13.88
C TRP A 69 14.02 17.60 13.88
N ARG A 70 14.28 17.02 15.06
CA ARG A 70 14.91 15.70 15.16
C ARG A 70 14.01 14.61 14.55
N ASN A 71 12.72 14.64 14.87
CA ASN A 71 11.76 13.67 14.33
C ASN A 71 11.62 13.82 12.81
N GLU A 72 11.54 15.05 12.30
CA GLU A 72 11.52 15.29 10.84
C GLU A 72 12.80 14.80 10.16
N CYS A 73 13.98 15.04 10.74
CA CYS A 73 15.24 14.51 10.23
C CYS A 73 15.28 12.98 10.24
N GLU A 74 14.67 12.33 11.24
CA GLU A 74 14.57 10.87 11.29
C GLU A 74 13.62 10.34 10.21
N GLN A 75 12.46 10.98 10.01
CA GLN A 75 11.50 10.65 8.93
C GLN A 75 12.13 10.80 7.55
N LEU A 76 12.74 11.96 7.26
CA LEU A 76 13.42 12.20 5.97
C LEU A 76 14.56 11.21 5.71
N ASN A 77 15.28 10.77 6.75
CA ASN A 77 16.30 9.74 6.60
C ASN A 77 15.70 8.36 6.29
N GLN A 78 14.53 8.03 6.84
CA GLN A 78 13.83 6.78 6.52
C GLN A 78 13.33 6.80 5.07
N GLU A 79 12.71 7.90 4.64
CA GLU A 79 12.28 8.09 3.25
C GLU A 79 13.45 8.00 2.27
N LEU A 80 14.58 8.63 2.59
CA LEU A 80 15.79 8.56 1.76
C LEU A 80 16.34 7.13 1.65
N ARG A 81 16.27 6.34 2.72
CA ARG A 81 16.68 4.92 2.71
C ARG A 81 15.75 4.10 1.83
N ALA A 82 14.43 4.25 2.00
CA ALA A 82 13.43 3.57 1.17
C ALA A 82 13.62 3.90 -0.32
N GLN A 83 13.84 5.18 -0.67
CA GLN A 83 14.10 5.59 -2.04
C GLN A 83 15.39 4.99 -2.62
N ARG A 84 16.44 4.86 -1.81
CA ARG A 84 17.69 4.20 -2.25
C ARG A 84 17.48 2.71 -2.50
N GLU A 85 16.69 2.03 -1.67
CA GLU A 85 16.35 0.62 -1.89
C GLU A 85 15.54 0.42 -3.17
N VAL A 86 14.53 1.27 -3.41
CA VAL A 86 13.75 1.24 -4.66
C VAL A 86 14.64 1.49 -5.87
N ASN A 87 15.50 2.52 -5.84
CA ASN A 87 16.42 2.79 -6.94
C ASN A 87 17.39 1.62 -7.18
N SER A 88 17.93 1.02 -6.12
CA SER A 88 18.80 -0.16 -6.26
C SER A 88 18.08 -1.36 -6.87
N ALA A 89 16.79 -1.55 -6.54
CA ALA A 89 15.98 -2.62 -7.13
C ALA A 89 15.70 -2.36 -8.61
N GLN A 90 15.35 -1.13 -8.97
CA GLN A 90 15.13 -0.70 -10.36
C GLN A 90 16.41 -0.83 -11.21
N GLU A 91 17.58 -0.48 -10.66
CA GLU A 91 18.86 -0.68 -11.34
C GLU A 91 19.21 -2.16 -11.56
N ALA A 92 18.78 -3.05 -10.67
CA ALA A 92 18.96 -4.49 -10.83
C ALA A 92 18.04 -5.03 -11.93
N GLU A 93 16.76 -4.63 -11.92
CA GLU A 93 15.79 -5.01 -12.95
C GLU A 93 16.20 -4.51 -14.34
N LEU A 94 16.66 -3.25 -14.44
CA LEU A 94 17.18 -2.69 -15.69
C LEU A 94 18.38 -3.47 -16.22
N ARG A 95 19.29 -3.90 -15.33
CA ARG A 95 20.43 -4.75 -15.71
C ARG A 95 19.98 -6.10 -16.23
N GLU A 96 19.04 -6.75 -15.55
CA GLU A 96 18.48 -8.04 -15.97
C GLU A 96 17.82 -7.94 -17.35
N VAL A 97 16.96 -6.93 -17.56
CA VAL A 97 16.29 -6.70 -18.84
C VAL A 97 17.30 -6.43 -19.95
N THR A 98 18.34 -5.65 -19.67
CA THR A 98 19.40 -5.34 -20.65
C THR A 98 20.17 -6.59 -21.06
N ILE A 99 20.58 -7.43 -20.10
CA ILE A 99 21.27 -8.70 -20.38
C ILE A 99 20.38 -9.62 -21.23
N ARG A 100 19.10 -9.75 -20.87
CA ARG A 100 18.15 -10.58 -21.62
C ARG A 100 17.94 -10.06 -23.04
N LEU A 101 17.90 -8.74 -23.22
CA LEU A 101 17.79 -8.14 -24.54
C LEU A 101 19.04 -8.43 -25.40
N GLU A 102 20.24 -8.30 -24.84
CA GLU A 102 21.49 -8.62 -25.55
C GLU A 102 21.55 -10.10 -25.95
N GLU A 103 21.17 -11.02 -25.06
CA GLU A 103 21.13 -12.46 -25.35
C GLU A 103 20.16 -12.80 -26.48
N THR A 104 18.94 -12.24 -26.44
CA THR A 104 17.97 -12.44 -27.53
C THR A 104 18.46 -11.87 -28.85
N ARG A 105 19.17 -10.73 -28.83
CA ARG A 105 19.75 -10.12 -30.04
C ARG A 105 20.87 -10.98 -30.62
N MET A 106 21.80 -11.47 -29.79
CA MET A 106 22.85 -12.38 -30.22
C MET A 106 22.28 -13.66 -30.83
N THR A 107 21.28 -14.26 -30.17
CA THR A 107 20.61 -15.47 -30.67
C THR A 107 19.95 -15.23 -32.03
N ALA A 108 19.34 -14.04 -32.23
CA ALA A 108 18.74 -13.67 -33.51
C ALA A 108 19.80 -13.48 -34.61
N GLU A 109 20.92 -12.82 -34.30
CA GLU A 109 22.05 -12.63 -35.21
C GLU A 109 22.69 -13.98 -35.63
N GLU A 110 22.84 -14.92 -34.68
CA GLU A 110 23.34 -16.27 -34.96
C GLU A 110 22.40 -17.07 -35.87
N LYS A 111 21.09 -17.04 -35.58
CA LYS A 111 20.07 -17.68 -36.44
C LYS A 111 20.09 -17.09 -37.85
N GLN A 112 20.23 -15.77 -37.98
CA GLN A 112 20.33 -15.12 -39.28
C GLN A 112 21.57 -15.56 -40.05
N ARG A 113 22.73 -15.66 -39.38
CA ARG A 113 23.96 -16.21 -40.00
C ARG A 113 23.79 -17.65 -40.44
N MET A 114 23.15 -18.49 -39.63
CA MET A 114 22.85 -19.89 -40.01
C MET A 114 21.99 -19.96 -41.27
N LEU A 115 20.95 -19.12 -41.37
CA LEU A 115 20.08 -19.06 -42.56
C LEU A 115 20.86 -18.67 -43.81
N ILE A 116 21.68 -17.63 -43.74
CA ILE A 116 22.52 -17.18 -44.87
C ILE A 116 23.49 -18.28 -45.31
N ASN A 117 24.18 -18.93 -44.36
CA ASN A 117 25.09 -20.04 -44.67
C ASN A 117 24.35 -21.24 -45.29
N SER A 118 23.15 -21.54 -44.79
CA SER A 118 22.30 -22.60 -45.36
C SER A 118 21.87 -22.27 -46.78
N GLU A 119 21.49 -21.02 -47.05
CA GLU A 119 21.14 -20.53 -48.39
C GLU A 119 22.32 -20.69 -49.36
N GLN A 120 23.51 -20.20 -48.99
CA GLN A 120 24.72 -20.34 -49.82
C GLN A 120 25.07 -21.80 -50.12
N ARG A 121 24.98 -22.67 -49.10
CA ARG A 121 25.23 -24.10 -49.25
C ARG A 121 24.22 -24.74 -50.19
N LEU A 122 22.94 -24.39 -50.09
CA LEU A 122 21.90 -24.87 -51.00
C LEU A 122 22.16 -24.42 -52.43
N THR A 123 22.53 -23.15 -52.64
CA THR A 123 22.89 -22.63 -53.97
C THR A 123 24.07 -23.38 -54.58
N SER A 124 25.14 -23.62 -53.81
CA SER A 124 26.29 -24.39 -54.29
C SER A 124 25.94 -25.86 -54.57
N GLN A 125 25.09 -26.49 -53.74
CA GLN A 125 24.60 -27.84 -54.02
C GLN A 125 23.73 -27.88 -55.28
N PHE A 126 22.94 -26.84 -55.53
CA PHE A 126 22.12 -26.71 -56.73
C PHE A 126 22.98 -26.56 -57.99
N GLU A 127 24.01 -25.70 -57.96
CA GLU A 127 24.97 -25.53 -59.05
C GLU A 127 25.72 -26.84 -59.35
N ASN A 128 26.21 -27.53 -58.32
CA ASN A 128 26.90 -28.82 -58.48
C ASN A 128 25.98 -29.91 -59.03
N LEU A 129 24.72 -29.96 -58.58
CA LEU A 129 23.74 -30.92 -59.09
C LEU A 129 23.40 -30.62 -60.55
N ALA A 130 23.20 -29.34 -60.89
CA ALA A 130 22.95 -28.91 -62.26
C ALA A 130 24.12 -29.28 -63.18
N ASN A 131 25.37 -29.01 -62.76
CA ASN A 131 26.56 -29.39 -63.52
C ASN A 131 26.69 -30.91 -63.69
N ARG A 132 26.45 -31.71 -62.64
CA ARG A 132 26.42 -33.19 -62.75
C ARG A 132 25.33 -33.69 -63.69
N ILE A 133 24.13 -33.12 -63.64
CA ILE A 133 23.04 -33.47 -64.55
C ILE A 133 23.44 -33.13 -65.99
N PHE A 134 23.99 -31.95 -66.24
CA PHE A 134 24.44 -31.53 -67.56
C PHE A 134 25.57 -32.41 -68.11
N GLU A 135 26.60 -32.73 -67.32
CA GLU A 135 27.69 -33.64 -67.72
C GLU A 135 27.19 -35.06 -68.01
N HIS A 136 26.25 -35.55 -67.20
CA HIS A 136 25.67 -36.88 -67.37
C HIS A 136 24.73 -36.93 -68.59
N SER A 137 24.01 -35.85 -68.89
CA SER A 137 23.20 -35.68 -70.11
C SER A 137 24.06 -35.48 -71.37
N GLY A 138 25.24 -34.88 -71.27
CA GLY A 138 26.15 -34.68 -72.41
C GLY A 138 26.82 -35.96 -72.94
N ARG A 139 26.85 -37.05 -72.14
CA ARG A 139 27.51 -38.32 -72.51
C ARG A 139 26.59 -39.39 -73.08
N LYS A 140 25.28 -39.20 -73.15
CA LYS A 140 24.34 -40.14 -73.79
C LYS A 140 23.24 -39.38 -74.52
N VAL A 141 23.34 -39.40 -75.85
CA VAL A 141 22.34 -38.99 -76.84
C VAL A 141 22.18 -40.28 -77.68
N ASP A 142 21.06 -41.00 -77.74
CA ASP A 142 19.69 -40.60 -78.09
C ASP A 142 18.64 -41.55 -77.44
N GLU A 143 17.39 -41.08 -77.39
CA GLU A 143 16.13 -41.80 -77.09
C GLU A 143 15.90 -42.41 -75.69
N GLN A 144 16.92 -42.90 -74.96
CA GLN A 144 16.74 -43.41 -73.58
C GLN A 144 16.63 -42.30 -72.51
N ASN A 145 16.82 -41.04 -72.93
CA ASN A 145 16.96 -39.86 -72.07
C ASN A 145 15.65 -39.37 -71.45
N GLN A 146 14.49 -39.50 -72.10
CA GLN A 146 13.23 -39.01 -71.49
C GLN A 146 12.86 -39.80 -70.22
N GLN A 147 12.92 -41.14 -70.28
CA GLN A 147 12.60 -41.99 -69.13
C GLN A 147 13.67 -41.93 -68.02
N SER A 148 14.94 -41.71 -68.39
CA SER A 148 16.03 -41.60 -67.42
C SER A 148 16.09 -40.22 -66.74
N LEU A 149 15.77 -39.14 -67.49
CA LEU A 149 15.62 -37.80 -66.94
C LEU A 149 14.43 -37.72 -66.00
N ASP A 150 13.28 -38.32 -66.33
CA ASP A 150 12.14 -38.38 -65.39
C ASP A 150 12.52 -39.07 -64.08
N ARG A 151 13.28 -40.18 -64.14
CA ARG A 151 13.73 -40.91 -62.95
C ARG A 151 14.78 -40.17 -62.12
N LEU A 152 15.63 -39.36 -62.75
CA LEU A 152 16.66 -38.56 -62.07
C LEU A 152 16.12 -37.22 -61.54
N LEU A 153 15.10 -36.67 -62.19
CA LEU A 153 14.43 -35.42 -61.78
C LEU A 153 13.31 -35.67 -60.76
N LEU A 154 12.77 -36.89 -60.66
CA LEU A 154 11.77 -37.25 -59.65
C LEU A 154 12.24 -36.94 -58.20
N PRO A 155 13.43 -37.37 -57.76
CA PRO A 155 13.91 -37.10 -56.41
C PRO A 155 14.09 -35.60 -56.16
N LEU A 156 14.54 -34.84 -57.15
CA LEU A 156 14.68 -33.39 -57.06
C LEU A 156 13.33 -32.69 -56.97
N ARG A 157 12.35 -33.16 -57.74
CA ARG A 157 10.98 -32.65 -57.72
C ARG A 157 10.30 -32.99 -56.38
N GLU A 158 10.49 -34.18 -55.85
CA GLU A 158 10.01 -34.57 -54.52
C GLU A 158 10.68 -33.77 -53.39
N GLN A 159 11.99 -33.52 -53.48
CA GLN A 159 12.72 -32.67 -52.54
C GLN A 159 12.26 -31.20 -52.62
N LEU A 160 12.04 -30.67 -53.82
CA LEU A 160 11.51 -29.31 -54.03
C LEU A 160 10.05 -29.19 -53.59
N ASP A 161 9.22 -30.19 -53.84
CA ASP A 161 7.84 -30.22 -53.33
C ASP A 161 7.82 -30.36 -51.80
N GLY A 162 8.72 -31.17 -51.23
CA GLY A 162 8.91 -31.31 -49.78
C GLY A 162 9.39 -30.00 -49.15
N PHE A 163 10.37 -29.34 -49.75
CA PHE A 163 10.88 -28.04 -49.30
C PHE A 163 9.81 -26.95 -49.44
N ARG A 164 9.10 -26.90 -50.58
CA ARG A 164 8.02 -25.94 -50.78
C ARG A 164 6.91 -26.13 -49.75
N ARG A 165 6.53 -27.38 -49.46
CA ARG A 165 5.58 -27.69 -48.37
C ARG A 165 6.12 -27.27 -47.01
N GLN A 166 7.36 -27.61 -46.67
CA GLN A 166 7.94 -27.27 -45.37
C GLN A 166 8.08 -25.76 -45.17
N VAL A 167 8.46 -25.01 -46.20
CA VAL A 167 8.52 -23.55 -46.19
C VAL A 167 7.11 -22.96 -46.09
N GLN A 168 6.15 -23.45 -46.86
CA GLN A 168 4.77 -22.97 -46.84
C GLN A 168 4.06 -23.29 -45.51
N ASP A 169 4.35 -24.46 -44.92
CA ASP A 169 3.86 -24.86 -43.60
C ASP A 169 4.51 -24.05 -42.49
N SER A 170 5.81 -23.75 -42.58
CA SER A 170 6.53 -22.93 -41.60
C SER A 170 6.05 -21.47 -41.63
N PHE A 171 5.89 -20.87 -42.81
CA PHE A 171 5.30 -19.53 -42.94
C PHE A 171 3.82 -19.52 -42.53
N GLY A 172 3.09 -20.62 -42.78
CA GLY A 172 1.70 -20.78 -42.34
C GLY A 172 1.57 -20.90 -40.81
N GLN A 173 2.48 -21.62 -40.15
CA GLN A 173 2.56 -21.71 -38.69
C GLN A 173 2.97 -20.37 -38.08
N GLU A 174 4.00 -19.71 -38.61
CA GLU A 174 4.43 -18.38 -38.13
C GLU A 174 3.32 -17.33 -38.29
N ALA A 175 2.60 -17.35 -39.42
CA ALA A 175 1.47 -16.46 -39.64
C ALA A 175 0.32 -16.73 -38.65
N ARG A 176 0.03 -17.99 -38.32
CA ARG A 176 -0.95 -18.36 -37.30
C ARG A 176 -0.51 -17.93 -35.91
N GLU A 177 0.74 -18.18 -35.53
CA GLU A 177 1.31 -17.75 -34.25
C GLU A 177 1.28 -16.23 -34.11
N ARG A 178 1.66 -15.49 -35.14
CA ARG A 178 1.53 -14.02 -35.17
C ARG A 178 0.09 -13.56 -35.05
N HIS A 179 -0.86 -14.25 -35.69
CA HIS A 179 -2.27 -13.88 -35.60
C HIS A 179 -2.82 -14.13 -34.18
N THR A 180 -2.49 -15.28 -33.58
CA THR A 180 -2.81 -15.59 -32.18
C THR A 180 -2.17 -14.57 -31.24
N LEU A 181 -0.90 -14.23 -31.41
CA LEU A 181 -0.21 -13.24 -30.59
C LEU A 181 -0.84 -11.84 -30.75
N THR A 182 -1.18 -11.44 -31.97
CA THR A 182 -1.87 -10.17 -32.23
C THR A 182 -3.26 -10.14 -31.58
N HIS A 183 -3.96 -11.27 -31.59
CA HIS A 183 -5.24 -11.44 -30.92
C HIS A 183 -5.09 -11.35 -29.41
N GLU A 184 -4.07 -11.98 -28.83
CA GLU A 184 -3.75 -11.93 -27.40
C GLU A 184 -3.38 -10.50 -26.96
N ILE A 185 -2.58 -9.79 -27.75
CA ILE A 185 -2.22 -8.39 -27.51
C ILE A 185 -3.46 -7.49 -27.59
N ARG A 186 -4.34 -7.70 -28.57
CA ARG A 186 -5.60 -6.94 -28.66
C ARG A 186 -6.52 -7.24 -27.48
N ASN A 187 -6.65 -8.51 -27.09
CA ASN A 187 -7.39 -8.90 -25.89
C ASN A 187 -6.81 -8.23 -24.65
N LEU A 188 -5.48 -8.23 -24.47
CA LEU A 188 -4.81 -7.55 -23.36
C LEU A 188 -5.03 -6.03 -23.39
N GLN A 189 -4.94 -5.38 -24.55
CA GLN A 189 -5.25 -3.95 -24.69
C GLN A 189 -6.71 -3.65 -24.36
N GLN A 190 -7.64 -4.51 -24.76
CA GLN A 190 -9.06 -4.38 -24.50
C GLN A 190 -9.37 -4.62 -23.01
N LEU A 191 -8.72 -5.60 -22.38
CA LEU A 191 -8.75 -5.85 -20.94
C LEU A 191 -8.19 -4.66 -20.16
N ASN A 192 -7.07 -4.08 -20.59
CA ASN A 192 -6.49 -2.89 -19.95
C ASN A 192 -7.42 -1.68 -20.08
N ALA A 193 -7.99 -1.47 -21.26
CA ALA A 193 -8.95 -0.39 -21.49
C ALA A 193 -10.25 -0.58 -20.69
N GLN A 194 -10.69 -1.83 -20.52
CA GLN A 194 -11.83 -2.19 -19.69
C GLN A 194 -11.51 -2.03 -18.21
N MET A 195 -10.35 -2.49 -17.72
CA MET A 195 -9.87 -2.27 -16.36
C MET A 195 -9.74 -0.78 -16.03
N ALA A 196 -9.20 0.04 -16.93
CA ALA A 196 -9.11 1.48 -16.73
C ALA A 196 -10.50 2.14 -16.64
N ARG A 197 -11.45 1.67 -17.46
CA ARG A 197 -12.86 2.10 -17.40
C ARG A 197 -13.57 1.61 -16.14
N GLU A 198 -13.33 0.38 -15.72
CA GLU A 198 -13.85 -0.20 -14.50
C GLU A 198 -13.26 0.51 -13.27
N ALA A 199 -11.98 0.87 -13.28
CA ALA A 199 -11.35 1.67 -12.23
C ALA A 199 -11.91 3.10 -12.15
N LEU A 200 -12.16 3.75 -13.30
CA LEU A 200 -12.81 5.06 -13.38
C LEU A 200 -14.29 5.03 -12.99
N ASN A 201 -15.01 3.98 -13.40
CA ASN A 201 -16.40 3.76 -13.02
C ASN A 201 -16.50 3.36 -11.55
N LEU A 202 -15.50 2.64 -11.02
CA LEU A 202 -15.37 2.28 -9.62
C LEU A 202 -15.12 3.52 -8.76
N THR A 203 -14.20 4.41 -9.15
CA THR A 203 -14.01 5.70 -8.47
C THR A 203 -15.28 6.55 -8.52
N LYS A 204 -16.04 6.53 -9.62
CA LYS A 204 -17.32 7.24 -9.70
C LYS A 204 -18.45 6.56 -8.92
N ALA A 205 -18.49 5.22 -8.85
CA ALA A 205 -19.51 4.45 -8.14
C ALA A 205 -19.29 4.41 -6.62
N LEU A 206 -18.03 4.53 -6.18
CA LEU A 206 -17.66 4.69 -4.76
C LEU A 206 -17.98 6.09 -4.22
N LYS A 207 -18.17 7.08 -5.11
CA LYS A 207 -18.45 8.48 -4.74
C LYS A 207 -19.89 8.76 -4.29
N GLY A 208 -20.81 7.79 -4.40
CA GLY A 208 -22.26 8.11 -4.42
C GLY A 208 -23.20 7.31 -3.52
N ASP A 209 -22.91 6.06 -3.12
CA ASP A 209 -23.89 5.26 -2.36
C ASP A 209 -23.22 4.19 -1.47
N ASN A 210 -23.47 4.22 -0.15
CA ASN A 210 -22.93 3.23 0.80
C ASN A 210 -23.36 1.79 0.45
N LYS A 211 -24.47 1.64 -0.30
CA LYS A 211 -24.99 0.34 -0.73
C LYS A 211 -24.24 -0.24 -1.93
N THR A 212 -23.79 0.58 -2.87
CA THR A 212 -22.98 0.11 -4.03
C THR A 212 -21.57 -0.25 -3.58
N GLN A 213 -21.02 0.45 -2.59
CA GLN A 213 -19.74 0.12 -1.98
C GLN A 213 -19.76 -1.25 -1.27
N GLY A 214 -20.83 -1.55 -0.52
CA GLY A 214 -21.03 -2.87 0.10
C GLY A 214 -21.11 -3.99 -0.94
N ASN A 215 -21.98 -3.83 -1.96
CA ASN A 215 -22.11 -4.80 -3.04
C ASN A 215 -20.80 -5.00 -3.83
N TRP A 216 -19.99 -3.95 -4.00
CA TRP A 216 -18.70 -4.08 -4.67
C TRP A 216 -17.68 -4.86 -3.83
N GLY A 217 -17.65 -4.63 -2.52
CA GLY A 217 -16.84 -5.44 -1.59
C GLY A 217 -17.18 -6.93 -1.66
N GLU A 218 -18.46 -7.27 -1.76
CA GLU A 218 -18.94 -8.65 -1.93
C GLU A 218 -18.47 -9.27 -3.26
N VAL A 219 -18.55 -8.52 -4.38
CA VAL A 219 -18.10 -8.99 -5.70
C VAL A 219 -16.60 -9.24 -5.72
N VAL A 220 -15.80 -8.35 -5.11
CA VAL A 220 -14.35 -8.54 -5.01
C VAL A 220 -14.03 -9.75 -4.14
N LEU A 221 -14.72 -9.93 -3.03
CA LEU A 221 -14.56 -11.10 -2.17
C LEU A 221 -14.85 -12.40 -2.92
N SER A 222 -15.95 -12.48 -3.69
CA SER A 222 -16.25 -13.67 -4.53
C SER A 222 -15.12 -13.96 -5.51
N ARG A 223 -14.63 -12.94 -6.23
CA ARG A 223 -13.52 -13.12 -7.19
C ARG A 223 -12.24 -13.62 -6.53
N VAL A 224 -11.92 -13.15 -5.33
CA VAL A 224 -10.73 -13.62 -4.59
C VAL A 224 -10.90 -15.08 -4.17
N LEU A 225 -12.09 -15.49 -3.73
CA LEU A 225 -12.39 -16.88 -3.37
C LEU A 225 -12.32 -17.80 -4.61
N GLU A 226 -12.91 -17.39 -5.73
CA GLU A 226 -12.85 -18.12 -7.01
C GLU A 226 -11.40 -18.27 -7.51
N ALA A 227 -10.62 -17.19 -7.48
CA ALA A 227 -9.21 -17.21 -7.87
C ALA A 227 -8.36 -18.10 -6.95
N SER A 228 -8.78 -18.26 -5.69
CA SER A 228 -8.17 -19.20 -4.73
C SER A 228 -8.59 -20.66 -4.97
N GLY A 229 -9.43 -20.92 -5.99
CA GLY A 229 -9.88 -22.25 -6.38
C GLY A 229 -11.12 -22.74 -5.65
N LEU A 230 -11.81 -21.88 -4.89
CA LEU A 230 -13.07 -22.22 -4.21
C LEU A 230 -14.24 -22.06 -5.17
N ARG A 231 -15.24 -22.95 -5.12
CA ARG A 231 -16.43 -22.89 -5.97
C ARG A 231 -17.65 -22.47 -5.17
N GLU A 232 -18.41 -21.54 -5.71
CA GLU A 232 -19.68 -21.10 -5.13
C GLU A 232 -20.67 -22.27 -5.05
N GLY A 233 -21.37 -22.38 -3.92
CA GLY A 233 -22.33 -23.45 -3.65
C GLY A 233 -21.70 -24.79 -3.23
N HIS A 234 -20.37 -24.90 -3.23
CA HIS A 234 -19.64 -26.07 -2.75
C HIS A 234 -18.70 -25.72 -1.59
N GLU A 235 -17.65 -24.95 -1.87
CA GLU A 235 -16.64 -24.58 -0.88
C GLU A 235 -16.94 -23.22 -0.22
N TYR A 236 -17.76 -22.37 -0.84
CA TYR A 236 -18.28 -21.17 -0.17
C TYR A 236 -19.72 -20.85 -0.58
N GLU A 237 -20.45 -20.19 0.31
CA GLU A 237 -21.83 -19.76 0.13
C GLU A 237 -21.92 -18.25 0.42
N THR A 238 -22.58 -17.51 -0.46
CA THR A 238 -22.86 -16.07 -0.31
C THR A 238 -24.26 -15.86 0.28
N GLN A 239 -24.43 -14.87 1.16
CA GLN A 239 -25.73 -14.37 1.63
C GLN A 239 -26.70 -15.41 2.25
N VAL A 240 -26.21 -16.40 3.00
CA VAL A 240 -27.05 -17.42 3.63
C VAL A 240 -28.01 -16.79 4.65
N ASN A 241 -29.31 -16.86 4.37
CA ASN A 241 -30.34 -16.41 5.30
C ASN A 241 -30.57 -17.45 6.38
N VAL A 242 -29.84 -17.34 7.48
CA VAL A 242 -30.12 -18.14 8.66
C VAL A 242 -31.16 -17.42 9.52
N ARG A 243 -32.35 -18.03 9.67
CA ARG A 243 -33.36 -17.53 10.60
C ARG A 243 -33.02 -18.05 12.00
N LEU A 244 -32.71 -17.15 12.93
CA LEU A 244 -32.79 -17.50 14.35
C LEU A 244 -34.26 -17.51 14.78
N ASP A 245 -34.64 -18.50 15.60
CA ASP A 245 -35.86 -18.43 16.38
C ASP A 245 -35.77 -17.21 17.31
N HIS A 246 -36.64 -16.23 17.06
CA HIS A 246 -36.78 -14.94 17.76
C HIS A 246 -35.89 -13.77 17.27
N GLN A 247 -36.43 -13.08 16.26
CA GLN A 247 -36.33 -11.62 15.99
C GLN A 247 -34.98 -10.95 15.72
N SER A 248 -33.86 -11.65 15.61
CA SER A 248 -32.65 -11.08 15.00
C SER A 248 -32.23 -11.86 13.76
N ARG A 249 -32.25 -11.18 12.60
CA ARG A 249 -31.70 -11.70 11.34
C ARG A 249 -30.21 -11.40 11.35
N MET A 250 -29.39 -12.43 11.54
CA MET A 250 -27.95 -12.34 11.32
C MET A 250 -27.66 -12.91 9.94
N GLN A 251 -27.13 -12.08 9.05
CA GLN A 251 -26.78 -12.47 7.70
C GLN A 251 -25.27 -12.27 7.55
N PRO A 252 -24.47 -13.35 7.62
CA PRO A 252 -23.06 -13.27 7.25
C PRO A 252 -22.94 -13.04 5.74
N ASP A 253 -21.91 -12.30 5.32
CA ASP A 253 -21.71 -11.96 3.90
C ASP A 253 -21.26 -13.20 3.12
N VAL A 254 -20.27 -13.94 3.65
CA VAL A 254 -19.79 -15.21 3.06
C VAL A 254 -19.47 -16.25 4.14
N ILE A 255 -19.80 -17.51 3.85
CA ILE A 255 -19.42 -18.68 4.65
C ILE A 255 -18.54 -19.59 3.79
N VAL A 256 -17.33 -19.89 4.25
CA VAL A 256 -16.41 -20.83 3.58
C VAL A 256 -16.43 -22.16 4.33
N ARG A 257 -16.69 -23.25 3.60
CA ARG A 257 -16.71 -24.63 4.08
C ARG A 257 -15.30 -25.22 4.00
N LEU A 258 -14.73 -25.55 5.15
CA LEU A 258 -13.42 -26.19 5.26
C LEU A 258 -13.53 -27.72 5.36
N PRO A 259 -12.46 -28.46 5.01
CA PRO A 259 -12.35 -29.89 5.27
C PRO A 259 -12.62 -30.22 6.75
N GLN A 260 -13.11 -31.43 7.01
CA GLN A 260 -13.54 -31.90 8.35
C GLN A 260 -14.85 -31.24 8.86
N GLY A 261 -15.59 -30.56 7.97
CA GLY A 261 -16.89 -29.98 8.28
C GLY A 261 -16.80 -28.81 9.25
N LYS A 262 -15.79 -27.96 9.07
CA LYS A 262 -15.64 -26.68 9.79
C LYS A 262 -16.05 -25.54 8.87
N ASP A 263 -16.55 -24.46 9.44
CA ASP A 263 -16.99 -23.29 8.68
C ASP A 263 -16.21 -22.04 9.12
N VAL A 264 -15.92 -21.14 8.17
CA VAL A 264 -15.33 -19.83 8.44
C VAL A 264 -16.28 -18.76 7.92
N VAL A 265 -16.62 -17.81 8.79
CA VAL A 265 -17.46 -16.67 8.44
C VAL A 265 -16.58 -15.50 8.04
N ILE A 266 -16.88 -14.88 6.91
CA ILE A 266 -16.23 -13.68 6.40
C ILE A 266 -17.28 -12.56 6.35
N ASP A 267 -17.01 -11.43 6.99
CA ASP A 267 -17.84 -10.21 6.98
C ASP A 267 -17.01 -9.08 6.36
N ALA A 268 -17.54 -8.46 5.31
CA ALA A 268 -16.87 -7.48 4.47
C ALA A 268 -17.52 -6.10 4.65
N LYS A 269 -17.56 -5.59 5.89
CA LYS A 269 -18.19 -4.30 6.16
C LYS A 269 -17.17 -3.23 6.53
N MET A 270 -16.69 -2.51 5.51
CA MET A 270 -15.83 -1.36 5.69
C MET A 270 -16.32 -0.15 4.89
N SER A 271 -16.38 1.02 5.54
CA SER A 271 -16.57 2.31 4.89
C SER A 271 -15.21 2.88 4.45
N LEU A 272 -14.96 2.94 3.14
CA LEU A 272 -13.74 3.55 2.57
C LEU A 272 -13.86 5.09 2.42
N VAL A 273 -14.95 5.70 2.88
CA VAL A 273 -15.22 7.14 2.69
C VAL A 273 -14.18 8.02 3.38
N ALA A 274 -13.67 7.58 4.54
CA ALA A 274 -12.61 8.30 5.26
C ALA A 274 -11.24 8.10 4.61
N TYR A 275 -10.93 6.89 4.14
CA TYR A 275 -9.71 6.60 3.38
C TYR A 275 -9.64 7.40 2.07
N GLU A 276 -10.74 7.51 1.34
CA GLU A 276 -10.81 8.29 0.10
C GLU A 276 -10.54 9.78 0.35
N ARG A 277 -11.12 10.35 1.42
CA ARG A 277 -10.86 11.74 1.82
C ARG A 277 -9.40 11.95 2.22
N TYR A 278 -8.78 10.98 2.88
CA TYR A 278 -7.36 11.03 3.20
C TYR A 278 -6.48 11.03 1.93
N PHE A 279 -6.82 10.24 0.92
CA PHE A 279 -6.05 10.14 -0.31
C PHE A 279 -6.24 11.35 -1.24
N ASN A 280 -7.46 11.89 -1.31
CA ASN A 280 -7.80 13.03 -2.16
C ASN A 280 -7.64 14.40 -1.48
N GLY A 281 -7.34 14.44 -0.18
CA GLY A 281 -7.15 15.68 0.56
C GLY A 281 -5.90 16.43 0.10
N GLU A 282 -6.04 17.72 -0.19
CA GLU A 282 -4.92 18.58 -0.59
C GLU A 282 -4.28 19.30 0.62
N ASP A 283 -5.01 19.46 1.72
CA ASP A 283 -4.53 20.05 2.98
C ASP A 283 -4.17 18.95 3.99
N GLU A 284 -3.01 19.08 4.62
CA GLU A 284 -2.48 18.13 5.60
C GLU A 284 -3.42 17.98 6.81
N ARG A 285 -4.10 19.07 7.21
CA ARG A 285 -5.08 19.02 8.32
C ARG A 285 -6.32 18.19 7.98
N GLU A 286 -6.77 18.25 6.73
CA GLU A 286 -7.91 17.47 6.26
C GLU A 286 -7.53 15.99 6.17
N ARG A 287 -6.30 15.69 5.73
CA ARG A 287 -5.75 14.33 5.69
C ARG A 287 -5.65 13.71 7.09
N GLU A 288 -5.06 14.40 8.06
CA GLU A 288 -4.96 13.89 9.44
C GLU A 288 -6.33 13.60 10.08
N ALA A 289 -7.31 14.48 9.84
CA ALA A 289 -8.67 14.28 10.31
C ALA A 289 -9.35 13.07 9.66
N ALA A 290 -9.21 12.92 8.34
CA ALA A 290 -9.75 11.79 7.57
C ALA A 290 -9.09 10.46 7.96
N LEU A 291 -7.78 10.45 8.21
CA LEU A 291 -7.05 9.28 8.72
C LEU A 291 -7.56 8.87 10.09
N SER A 292 -7.74 9.83 11.00
CA SER A 292 -8.28 9.56 12.34
C SER A 292 -9.68 8.95 12.28
N GLU A 293 -10.53 9.46 11.37
CA GLU A 293 -11.88 8.94 11.13
C GLU A 293 -11.86 7.52 10.56
N HIS A 294 -10.93 7.23 9.64
CA HIS A 294 -10.71 5.90 9.06
C HIS A 294 -10.32 4.87 10.12
N ILE A 295 -9.34 5.18 10.96
CA ILE A 295 -8.91 4.30 12.05
C ILE A 295 -10.04 4.08 13.06
N ALA A 296 -10.79 5.14 13.40
CA ALA A 296 -11.92 5.03 14.31
C ALA A 296 -13.03 4.13 13.76
N SER A 297 -13.34 4.26 12.46
CA SER A 297 -14.29 3.42 11.73
C SER A 297 -13.89 1.94 11.76
N LEU A 298 -12.63 1.63 11.40
CA LEU A 298 -12.10 0.27 11.41
C LEU A 298 -12.15 -0.38 12.80
N ARG A 299 -11.72 0.35 13.84
CA ARG A 299 -11.83 -0.12 15.23
C ARG A 299 -13.28 -0.35 15.65
N GLY A 300 -14.21 0.50 15.19
CA GLY A 300 -15.64 0.34 15.40
C GLY A 300 -16.16 -0.96 14.78
N HIS A 301 -15.77 -1.24 13.54
CA HIS A 301 -16.15 -2.46 12.83
C HIS A 301 -15.58 -3.72 13.49
N ILE A 302 -14.31 -3.73 13.89
CA ILE A 302 -13.71 -4.85 14.62
C ILE A 302 -14.47 -5.14 15.93
N ARG A 303 -14.83 -4.10 16.70
CA ARG A 303 -15.63 -4.26 17.92
C ARG A 303 -17.04 -4.77 17.65
N LEU A 304 -17.66 -4.32 16.56
CA LEU A 304 -18.99 -4.76 16.16
C LEU A 304 -18.97 -6.23 15.73
N LEU A 305 -17.95 -6.64 14.97
CA LEU A 305 -17.74 -8.03 14.56
C LEU A 305 -17.49 -8.94 15.76
N GLY A 306 -16.66 -8.52 16.71
CA GLY A 306 -16.42 -9.27 17.95
C GLY A 306 -17.65 -9.41 18.85
N ARG A 307 -18.71 -8.63 18.63
CA ARG A 307 -20.00 -8.76 19.35
C ARG A 307 -21.04 -9.60 18.61
N LYS A 308 -20.80 -9.94 17.34
CA LYS A 308 -21.71 -10.79 16.57
C LYS A 308 -21.33 -12.25 16.83
N ASP A 309 -22.15 -12.93 17.63
CA ASP A 309 -21.96 -14.35 17.97
C ASP A 309 -22.40 -15.28 16.81
N TYR A 310 -21.71 -15.19 15.67
CA TYR A 310 -21.94 -16.09 14.53
C TYR A 310 -21.75 -17.57 14.88
N GLN A 311 -21.07 -17.86 15.99
CA GLN A 311 -20.89 -19.19 16.58
C GLN A 311 -22.19 -19.86 17.03
N GLN A 312 -23.25 -19.08 17.29
CA GLN A 312 -24.53 -19.59 17.78
C GLN A 312 -25.51 -19.89 16.64
N LEU A 313 -25.11 -19.73 15.38
CA LEU A 313 -25.98 -19.98 14.24
C LEU A 313 -26.26 -21.49 14.06
N PRO A 314 -27.54 -21.92 14.04
CA PRO A 314 -27.89 -23.32 13.85
C PRO A 314 -27.41 -23.85 12.49
N GLY A 315 -26.66 -24.95 12.49
CA GLY A 315 -26.18 -25.61 11.27
C GLY A 315 -24.78 -25.20 10.80
N LEU A 316 -24.10 -24.31 11.52
CA LEU A 316 -22.69 -23.96 11.28
C LEU A 316 -21.78 -24.59 12.35
N ARG A 317 -20.66 -25.17 11.91
CA ARG A 317 -19.55 -25.60 12.78
C ARG A 317 -18.43 -24.56 12.67
N SER A 318 -18.74 -23.33 13.05
CA SER A 318 -17.82 -22.21 12.88
C SER A 318 -16.63 -22.28 13.84
N LEU A 319 -15.47 -21.82 13.38
CA LEU A 319 -14.30 -21.60 14.24
C LEU A 319 -14.48 -20.41 15.19
N ASP A 320 -13.63 -20.31 16.23
CA ASP A 320 -13.69 -19.26 17.26
C ASP A 320 -13.30 -17.85 16.77
N TYR A 321 -13.16 -17.65 15.45
CA TYR A 321 -12.75 -16.38 14.86
C TYR A 321 -13.55 -16.06 13.60
N VAL A 322 -13.73 -14.76 13.34
CA VAL A 322 -14.38 -14.20 12.14
C VAL A 322 -13.33 -13.48 11.32
N LEU A 323 -13.38 -13.62 9.99
CA LEU A 323 -12.50 -12.89 9.10
C LEU A 323 -13.15 -11.58 8.65
N MET A 324 -12.42 -10.48 8.80
CA MET A 324 -12.80 -9.19 8.24
C MET A 324 -12.11 -9.02 6.89
N PHE A 325 -12.88 -8.83 5.81
CA PHE A 325 -12.32 -8.61 4.48
C PHE A 325 -12.17 -7.12 4.18
N ILE A 326 -10.99 -6.71 3.73
CA ILE A 326 -10.69 -5.35 3.29
C ILE A 326 -10.27 -5.39 1.82
N PRO A 327 -11.08 -4.83 0.90
CA PRO A 327 -10.82 -4.93 -0.53
C PRO A 327 -9.69 -4.03 -1.04
N VAL A 328 -9.22 -3.08 -0.22
CA VAL A 328 -8.19 -2.10 -0.58
C VAL A 328 -7.00 -2.27 0.37
N GLU A 329 -5.98 -2.98 -0.08
CA GLU A 329 -4.77 -3.27 0.71
C GLU A 329 -4.05 -2.01 1.23
N PRO A 330 -3.86 -0.94 0.44
CA PRO A 330 -3.26 0.29 0.96
C PRO A 330 -4.08 0.94 2.10
N ALA A 331 -5.40 0.78 2.09
CA ALA A 331 -6.26 1.29 3.17
C ALA A 331 -6.11 0.48 4.47
N PHE A 332 -5.78 -0.80 4.36
CA PHE A 332 -5.46 -1.67 5.49
C PHE A 332 -4.10 -1.33 6.08
N LEU A 333 -3.06 -1.22 5.24
CA LEU A 333 -1.70 -0.89 5.68
C LEU A 333 -1.68 0.45 6.44
N LEU A 334 -2.33 1.47 5.89
CA LEU A 334 -2.48 2.79 6.50
C LEU A 334 -3.15 2.77 7.90
N ALA A 335 -3.92 1.72 8.22
CA ALA A 335 -4.61 1.61 9.49
C ALA A 335 -3.83 0.80 10.54
N ILE A 336 -2.79 0.08 10.12
CA ILE A 336 -1.96 -0.79 10.96
C ILE A 336 -0.60 -0.17 11.25
N ASP A 337 -0.03 0.54 10.27
CA ASP A 337 1.13 1.42 10.46
C ASP A 337 0.79 2.57 11.42
#